data_AF-A0A1T4Q200-F1
#
_entry.id   AF-A0A1T4Q200-F1
#
_cell.length_a   1.000
_cell.length_b   1.000
_cell.length_c   1.000
_cell.angle_alpha   90.00
_cell.angle_beta   90.00
_cell.angle_gamma   90.00
#
_symmetry.space_group_name_H-M   'P 1'
#
loop_
_entity.id
_entity.type
_entity.pdbx_description
1 polymer ?
#
loop_
_entity_poly.entity_id
_entity_poly.type
_entity_poly.pdbx_seq_one_letter_code
_entity_poly.pdbx_strand_id
1 'polypeptide(L)'
;MKKFWDAHVHLFPERIFKAIWRWFAQAGWEIPFANWELEQYVAYLQKMGMERAFLLTYAHKPDISLELNRWVREVCQQYSQFIPFACIHPLDTNLEEVIITKTGLSSHGFTRGMKARLSFCRNVFLVLYKFGII
;
A
#
# COMPACT_ATOMS: atom_id res chain seq x y z
N MET A 1 13.35 -20.35 11.86
CA MET A 1 12.49 -19.15 12.00
C MET A 1 11.10 -19.49 11.51
N LYS A 2 10.04 -19.11 12.25
CA LYS A 2 8.65 -19.38 11.86
C LYS A 2 8.26 -18.46 10.69
N LYS A 3 7.62 -19.02 9.66
CA LYS A 3 7.08 -18.24 8.54
C LYS A 3 5.68 -17.71 8.85
N PHE A 4 5.36 -16.51 8.37
CA PHE A 4 4.03 -15.92 8.53
C PHE A 4 3.61 -15.09 7.30
N TRP A 5 2.30 -14.87 7.19
CA TRP A 5 1.72 -13.95 6.22
C TRP A 5 1.27 -12.68 6.96
N ASP A 6 1.77 -11.53 6.55
CA ASP A 6 1.41 -10.24 7.17
C ASP A 6 0.21 -9.62 6.45
N ALA A 7 -0.91 -9.50 7.17
CA ALA A 7 -2.15 -8.97 6.65
C ALA A 7 -2.12 -7.45 6.39
N HIS A 8 -1.12 -6.72 6.88
CA HIS A 8 -1.20 -5.27 7.02
C HIS A 8 0.14 -4.53 6.90
N VAL A 9 0.76 -4.54 5.71
CA VAL A 9 1.99 -3.79 5.44
C VAL A 9 1.70 -2.51 4.65
N HIS A 10 2.23 -1.37 5.11
CA HIS A 10 2.21 -0.11 4.35
C HIS A 10 3.64 0.21 3.89
N LEU A 11 3.84 0.26 2.58
CA LEU A 11 5.04 0.83 1.97
C LEU A 11 4.60 1.93 1.01
N PHE A 12 5.47 2.91 0.74
CA PHE A 12 5.15 4.06 -0.10
C PHE A 12 6.31 4.44 -1.03
N PRO A 13 6.04 5.18 -2.12
CA PRO A 13 7.09 5.82 -2.90
C PRO A 13 7.99 6.69 -2.01
N GLU A 14 9.28 6.75 -2.34
CA GLU A 14 10.31 7.46 -1.56
C GLU A 14 9.90 8.91 -1.21
N ARG A 15 9.34 9.65 -2.17
CA ARG A 15 8.86 11.03 -1.97
C ARG A 15 7.80 11.12 -0.87
N ILE A 16 6.89 10.16 -0.81
CA ILE A 16 5.82 10.09 0.20
C ILE A 16 6.41 9.65 1.54
N PHE A 17 7.28 8.65 1.57
CA PHE A 17 7.96 8.24 2.79
C PHE A 17 8.75 9.39 3.43
N LYS A 18 9.53 10.14 2.65
CA LYS A 18 10.22 11.35 3.14
C LYS A 18 9.25 12.34 3.77
N ALA A 19 8.05 12.53 3.20
CA ALA A 19 7.04 13.39 3.80
C ALA A 19 6.50 12.85 5.12
N ILE A 20 6.22 11.55 5.19
CA ILE A 20 5.77 10.86 6.41
C ILE A 20 6.83 10.94 7.51
N TRP A 21 8.09 10.64 7.19
CA TRP A 21 9.20 10.70 8.14
C TRP A 21 9.44 12.12 8.67
N ARG A 22 9.37 13.14 7.80
CA ARG A 22 9.44 14.54 8.26
C ARG A 22 8.30 14.88 9.24
N TRP A 23 7.09 14.41 8.97
CA TRP A 23 5.95 14.64 9.87
C TRP A 23 6.17 13.99 11.24
N PHE A 24 6.61 12.74 11.29
CA PHE A 24 6.93 12.05 12.54
C PHE A 24 8.09 12.70 13.29
N ALA A 25 9.15 13.09 12.59
CA ALA A 25 10.29 13.79 13.19
C ALA A 25 9.87 15.14 13.81
N GLN A 26 9.00 15.90 13.14
CA GLN A 26 8.42 17.14 13.69
C GLN A 26 7.55 16.88 14.92
N ALA A 27 6.92 15.71 15.02
CA ALA A 27 6.18 15.27 16.19
C ALA A 27 7.07 14.72 17.33
N GLY A 28 8.40 14.74 17.17
CA GLY A 28 9.36 14.25 18.16
C GLY A 28 9.58 12.73 18.16
N TRP A 29 9.16 12.03 17.09
CA TRP A 29 9.34 10.58 16.99
C TRP A 29 10.66 10.24 16.33
N GLU A 30 11.40 9.32 16.94
CA GLU A 30 12.56 8.66 16.32
C GLU A 30 12.13 7.33 15.72
N ILE A 31 12.28 7.20 14.40
CA ILE A 31 11.91 5.99 13.65
C ILE A 31 13.19 5.33 13.16
N PRO A 32 13.61 4.18 13.73
CA PRO A 32 14.91 3.55 13.45
C PRO A 32 15.13 3.14 12.00
N PHE A 33 14.04 2.97 11.25
CA PHE A 33 14.01 2.59 9.85
C PHE A 33 13.60 3.75 8.93
N ALA A 34 13.64 4.99 9.41
CA ALA A 34 13.44 6.15 8.55
C ALA A 34 14.52 6.23 7.46
N ASN A 35 14.13 6.67 6.27
CA ASN A 35 15.01 6.85 5.11
C ASN A 35 15.71 5.57 4.61
N TRP A 36 15.21 4.39 4.95
CA TRP A 36 15.62 3.17 4.27
C TRP A 36 15.11 3.16 2.83
N GLU A 37 15.88 2.53 1.95
CA GLU A 37 15.44 2.18 0.61
C GLU A 37 14.47 0.99 0.67
N LEU A 38 13.66 0.82 -0.37
CA LEU A 38 12.64 -0.22 -0.45
C LEU A 38 13.24 -1.62 -0.20
N GLU A 39 14.39 -1.91 -0.80
CA GLU A 39 15.15 -3.15 -0.66
C GLU A 39 15.46 -3.46 0.81
N GLN A 40 15.79 -2.44 1.61
CA GLN A 40 16.14 -2.61 3.02
C GLN A 40 14.91 -2.96 3.86
N TYR A 41 13.76 -2.32 3.61
CA TYR A 41 12.50 -2.72 4.24
C TYR A 41 12.13 -4.16 3.91
N VAL A 42 12.28 -4.55 2.64
CA VAL A 42 11.99 -5.91 2.18
C VAL A 42 12.89 -6.94 2.85
N ALA A 43 14.19 -6.70 2.87
CA ALA A 43 15.16 -7.59 3.50
C ALA A 43 14.89 -7.72 5.01
N TYR A 44 14.51 -6.63 5.67
CA TYR A 44 14.16 -6.64 7.09
C TYR A 44 12.92 -7.49 7.37
N LEU A 45 11.84 -7.32 6.61
CA LEU A 45 10.61 -8.12 6.75
C LEU A 45 10.88 -9.62 6.51
N GLN A 46 11.68 -9.95 5.49
CA GLN A 46 12.09 -11.33 5.23
C GLN A 46 12.91 -11.91 6.38
N LYS A 47 13.83 -11.13 6.95
CA LYS A 47 14.63 -11.52 8.13
C LYS A 47 13.77 -11.79 9.37
N MET A 48 12.56 -11.22 9.45
CA MET A 48 11.61 -11.53 10.53
C MET A 48 10.83 -12.83 10.30
N GLY A 49 10.84 -13.38 9.08
CA GLY A 49 10.08 -14.58 8.71
C GLY A 49 8.84 -14.30 7.87
N MET A 50 8.67 -13.08 7.35
CA MET A 50 7.58 -12.76 6.43
C MET A 50 7.73 -13.57 5.13
N GLU A 51 6.76 -14.43 4.85
CA GLU A 51 6.67 -15.21 3.62
C GLU A 51 5.86 -14.48 2.54
N ARG A 52 4.74 -13.88 2.95
CA ARG A 52 3.89 -13.03 2.12
C ARG A 52 3.43 -11.84 2.93
N ALA A 53 3.13 -10.74 2.26
CA ALA A 53 2.48 -9.60 2.89
C ALA A 53 1.49 -8.91 1.96
N PHE A 54 0.39 -8.44 2.50
CA PHE A 54 -0.54 -7.58 1.76
C PHE A 54 0.02 -6.16 1.72
N LEU A 55 0.32 -5.66 0.52
CA LEU A 55 0.82 -4.31 0.33
C LEU A 55 -0.36 -3.34 0.24
N LEU A 56 -0.56 -2.61 1.33
CA LEU A 56 -1.70 -1.73 1.57
C LEU A 56 -1.25 -0.27 1.54
N THR A 57 -1.09 0.35 0.36
CA THR A 57 -0.87 1.81 0.28
C THR A 57 -2.10 2.59 0.76
N TYR A 58 -1.92 3.89 0.98
CA TYR A 58 -2.99 4.78 1.43
C TYR A 58 -2.92 6.15 0.77
N ALA A 59 -4.02 6.53 0.12
CA ALA A 59 -4.23 7.86 -0.41
C ALA A 59 -4.80 8.75 0.69
N HIS A 60 -3.98 9.68 1.21
CA HIS A 60 -4.38 10.62 2.27
C HIS A 60 -5.17 11.83 1.73
N LYS A 61 -5.19 12.01 0.41
CA LYS A 61 -5.90 13.09 -0.28
C LYS A 61 -6.44 12.60 -1.62
N PRO A 62 -7.36 13.35 -2.25
CA PRO A 62 -7.81 13.08 -3.61
C PRO A 62 -6.68 13.10 -4.64
N ASP A 63 -6.93 12.43 -5.75
CA ASP A 63 -6.23 12.42 -7.03
C ASP A 63 -4.80 11.83 -7.01
N ILE A 64 -4.48 11.02 -6.00
CA ILE A 64 -3.18 10.33 -5.90
C ILE A 64 -3.27 8.80 -6.01
N SER A 65 -4.48 8.23 -6.01
CA SER A 65 -4.66 6.77 -6.00
C SER A 65 -4.09 6.10 -7.25
N LEU A 66 -4.22 6.72 -8.42
CA LEU A 66 -3.72 6.14 -9.66
C LEU A 66 -2.18 6.02 -9.67
N GLU A 67 -1.47 7.06 -9.22
CA GLU A 67 0.00 7.02 -9.09
C GLU A 67 0.43 5.97 -8.06
N LEU A 68 -0.25 5.91 -6.90
CA LEU A 68 0.01 4.90 -5.88
C LEU A 68 -0.21 3.48 -6.40
N ASN A 69 -1.26 3.26 -7.20
CA ASN A 69 -1.57 1.95 -7.77
C ASN A 69 -0.55 1.51 -8.84
N ARG A 70 -0.04 2.44 -9.64
CA ARG A 70 1.10 2.17 -10.55
C ARG A 70 2.33 1.73 -9.75
N TRP A 71 2.64 2.47 -8.68
CA TRP A 71 3.78 2.13 -7.83
C TRP A 71 3.62 0.76 -7.14
N VAL A 72 2.44 0.45 -6.58
CA VAL A 72 2.15 -0.88 -5.99
C VAL A 72 2.40 -1.98 -7.02
N ARG A 73 2.04 -1.75 -8.29
CA ARG A 73 2.28 -2.70 -9.37
C ARG A 73 3.75 -2.95 -9.64
N GLU A 74 4.54 -1.89 -9.74
CA GLU A 74 5.97 -1.99 -9.95
C GLU A 74 6.64 -2.75 -8.78
N VAL A 75 6.28 -2.42 -7.55
CA VAL A 75 6.79 -3.10 -6.35
C VAL A 75 6.42 -4.58 -6.33
N CYS A 76 5.17 -4.93 -6.59
CA CYS A 76 4.73 -6.33 -6.59
C CYS A 76 5.28 -7.14 -7.78
N GLN A 77 5.67 -6.47 -8.88
CA GLN A 77 6.41 -7.11 -9.98
C GLN A 77 7.86 -7.40 -9.59
N GLN A 78 8.50 -6.49 -8.87
CA GLN A 78 9.87 -6.65 -8.38
C GLN A 78 9.96 -7.63 -7.19
N TYR A 79 8.94 -7.66 -6.32
CA TYR A 79 8.91 -8.41 -5.07
C TYR A 79 7.63 -9.25 -4.96
N SER A 80 7.71 -10.49 -5.46
CA SER A 80 6.58 -11.43 -5.55
C SER A 80 6.01 -11.91 -4.19
N GLN A 81 6.68 -11.60 -3.07
CA GLN A 81 6.17 -11.80 -1.72
C GLN A 81 5.04 -10.82 -1.38
N PHE A 82 4.93 -9.68 -2.05
CA PHE A 82 3.86 -8.72 -1.81
C PHE A 82 2.63 -9.04 -2.65
N ILE A 83 1.49 -9.08 -1.98
CA ILE A 83 0.16 -9.24 -2.57
C ILE A 83 -0.39 -7.82 -2.81
N PRO A 84 -0.60 -7.40 -4.07
CA PRO A 84 -1.04 -6.04 -4.39
C PRO A 84 -2.51 -5.80 -4.02
N PHE A 85 -2.77 -4.69 -3.36
CA PHE A 85 -4.12 -4.17 -3.11
C PHE A 85 -4.28 -2.80 -3.77
N ALA A 86 -5.41 -2.57 -4.42
CA ALA A 86 -5.75 -1.28 -5.01
C ALA A 86 -5.99 -0.24 -3.90
N CYS A 87 -5.30 0.88 -3.96
CA CYS A 87 -5.57 2.07 -3.17
C CYS A 87 -6.65 2.90 -3.86
N ILE A 88 -7.67 3.33 -3.10
CA ILE A 88 -8.77 4.14 -3.61
C ILE A 88 -9.06 5.28 -2.64
N HIS A 89 -9.19 6.50 -3.16
CA HIS A 89 -9.74 7.63 -2.42
C HIS A 89 -11.13 7.94 -2.99
N PRO A 90 -12.18 7.99 -2.15
CA PRO A 90 -13.57 8.14 -2.63
C PRO A 90 -13.86 9.47 -3.31
N LEU A 91 -12.95 10.44 -3.15
CA LEU A 91 -13.05 11.76 -3.76
C LEU A 91 -12.06 11.95 -4.93
N ASP A 92 -11.45 10.87 -5.45
CA ASP A 92 -10.67 10.96 -6.69
C ASP A 92 -11.57 11.41 -7.84
N THR A 93 -11.15 12.44 -8.57
CA THR A 93 -11.89 12.98 -9.72
C THR A 93 -11.98 11.94 -10.84
N ASN A 94 -10.98 11.08 -10.95
CA ASN A 94 -10.89 9.99 -11.92
C ASN A 94 -11.17 8.62 -11.31
N LEU A 95 -12.10 8.53 -10.35
CA LEU A 95 -12.41 7.29 -9.63
C LEU A 95 -12.72 6.10 -10.56
N GLU A 96 -13.44 6.34 -11.65
CA GLU A 96 -13.74 5.31 -12.66
C GLU A 96 -12.45 4.74 -13.27
N GLU A 97 -11.49 5.59 -13.63
CA GLU A 97 -10.18 5.17 -14.12
C GLU A 97 -9.39 4.41 -13.04
N VAL A 98 -9.42 4.88 -11.80
CA VAL A 98 -8.77 4.20 -10.66
C VAL A 98 -9.32 2.78 -10.47
N ILE A 99 -10.61 2.56 -10.72
CA ILE A 99 -11.25 1.24 -10.59
C ILE A 99 -11.02 0.36 -11.84
N ILE A 100 -11.10 0.93 -13.05
CA ILE A 100 -11.16 0.21 -14.34
C ILE A 100 -9.78 -0.01 -14.99
N THR A 101 -8.71 0.64 -14.53
CA THR A 101 -7.38 0.48 -15.15
C THR A 101 -6.68 -0.84 -14.82
N LYS A 102 -5.65 -1.18 -15.62
CA LYS A 102 -4.73 -2.33 -15.41
C LYS A 102 -3.94 -2.25 -14.08
N THR A 103 -3.93 -1.10 -13.44
CA THR A 103 -3.35 -0.86 -12.11
C THR A 103 -4.41 -0.82 -11.01
N GLY A 104 -5.68 -0.75 -11.39
CA GLY A 104 -6.85 -0.70 -10.51
C GLY A 104 -7.40 -2.07 -10.14
N LEU A 105 -8.71 -2.15 -9.98
CA LEU A 105 -9.42 -3.36 -9.51
C LEU A 105 -9.80 -4.31 -10.65
N SER A 106 -10.15 -3.78 -11.83
CA SER A 106 -10.64 -4.56 -12.98
C SER A 106 -9.53 -5.27 -13.77
N SER A 107 -8.27 -5.01 -13.43
CA SER A 107 -7.13 -5.73 -13.98
C SER A 107 -7.26 -7.20 -13.59
N HIS A 108 -7.81 -8.02 -14.48
CA HIS A 108 -8.09 -9.44 -14.21
C HIS A 108 -6.79 -10.11 -13.75
N GLY A 109 -6.65 -10.31 -12.43
CA GLY A 109 -5.53 -11.00 -11.80
C GLY A 109 -4.39 -10.17 -11.19
N PHE A 110 -4.32 -8.84 -11.37
CA PHE A 110 -3.25 -8.04 -10.74
C PHE A 110 -3.56 -7.76 -9.26
N THR A 111 -4.57 -6.95 -8.92
CA THR A 111 -4.92 -6.71 -7.51
C THR A 111 -5.75 -7.86 -6.92
N ARG A 112 -5.51 -8.19 -5.64
CA ARG A 112 -6.27 -9.23 -4.90
C ARG A 112 -7.34 -8.66 -3.96
N GLY A 113 -7.54 -7.35 -4.00
CA GLY A 113 -8.50 -6.62 -3.17
C GLY A 113 -8.29 -5.11 -3.27
N MET A 114 -9.00 -4.35 -2.43
CA MET A 114 -8.89 -2.90 -2.36
C MET A 114 -8.80 -2.39 -0.92
N LYS A 115 -8.14 -1.25 -0.75
CA LYS A 115 -8.13 -0.47 0.48
C LYS A 115 -8.64 0.92 0.15
N ALA A 116 -9.74 1.29 0.80
CA ALA A 116 -10.42 2.55 0.57
C ALA A 116 -10.38 3.41 1.84
N ARG A 117 -10.21 4.71 1.67
CA ARG A 117 -10.44 5.67 2.75
C ARG A 117 -11.95 5.85 2.94
N LEU A 118 -12.45 5.78 4.17
CA LEU A 118 -13.83 6.19 4.45
C LEU A 118 -13.89 7.72 4.59
N SER A 119 -14.74 8.36 3.79
CA SER A 119 -14.90 9.83 3.75
C SER A 119 -15.69 10.40 4.93
N PHE A 120 -16.51 9.59 5.61
CA PHE A 120 -17.37 10.04 6.71
C PHE A 120 -16.65 10.17 8.06
N CYS A 121 -15.49 9.53 8.22
CA CYS A 121 -14.67 9.62 9.43
C CYS A 121 -13.30 10.14 9.06
N ARG A 122 -12.96 11.38 9.49
CA ARG A 122 -11.65 11.99 9.24
C ARG A 122 -10.47 11.09 9.64
N ASN A 123 -10.68 10.13 10.56
CA ASN A 123 -9.66 9.28 11.19
C ASN A 123 -9.94 7.75 11.16
N VAL A 124 -10.85 7.22 10.34
CA VAL A 124 -11.11 5.75 10.29
C VAL A 124 -10.72 5.16 8.93
N PHE A 125 -9.95 4.06 8.98
CA PHE A 125 -9.47 3.32 7.82
C PHE A 125 -10.17 1.96 7.75
N LEU A 126 -10.68 1.58 6.59
CA LEU A 126 -11.30 0.27 6.38
C LEU A 126 -10.57 -0.48 5.26
N VAL A 127 -10.11 -1.68 5.57
CA VAL A 127 -9.57 -2.62 4.58
C VAL A 127 -10.73 -3.53 4.14
N LEU A 128 -11.11 -3.48 2.86
CA LEU A 128 -12.17 -4.32 2.30
C LEU A 128 -11.55 -5.48 1.53
N TYR A 129 -11.66 -6.69 2.08
CA TYR A 129 -11.23 -7.90 1.40
C TYR A 129 -12.33 -8.36 0.42
N LYS A 130 -11.98 -8.55 -0.85
CA LYS A 130 -12.80 -9.32 -1.79
C LYS A 130 -12.12 -10.69 -1.98
N PHE A 131 -12.54 -11.69 -1.21
CA PHE A 131 -12.21 -13.08 -1.50
C PHE A 131 -13.07 -13.54 -2.67
N GLY A 132 -12.52 -13.55 -3.88
CA GLY A 132 -13.09 -14.32 -4.98
C GLY A 132 -12.65 -15.77 -4.83
N ILE A 133 -13.59 -16.66 -4.54
CA ILE A 133 -13.39 -18.11 -4.65
C ILE A 133 -13.17 -18.40 -6.14
N ILE A 134 -12.01 -18.96 -6.47
CA ILE A 134 -11.79 -19.77 -7.68
C ILE A 134 -11.25 -21.10 -7.20
#